data_AF-A0A514BNN6-F1
#
_entry.id   AF-A0A514BNN6-F1
#
_cell.length_a   1.000
_cell.length_b   1.000
_cell.length_c   1.000
_cell.angle_alpha   90.00
_cell.angle_beta   90.00
_cell.angle_gamma   90.00
#
_symmetry.space_group_name_H-M   'P 1'
#
loop_
_entity.id
_entity.type
_entity.pdbx_description
1 polymer ?
#
loop_
_entity_poly.entity_id
_entity_poly.type
_entity_poly.pdbx_seq_one_letter_code
_entity_poly.pdbx_strand_id
1 'polypeptide(L)' 'MTKTLSFAAVHFSVAFAVGYLMTGSVWVGGALALVEPACNTVAFHLHERAWTRIERRRAKEIDDGPLMV' A
#
# COMPACT_ATOMS: atom_id res chain seq x y z
N MET A 1 13.27 -19.21 -4.17
CA MET A 1 12.72 -17.99 -4.82
C MET A 1 11.59 -18.26 -5.83
N THR A 2 11.36 -19.51 -6.25
CA THR A 2 10.31 -19.84 -7.24
C THR A 2 8.88 -19.57 -6.73
N LYS A 3 8.60 -19.76 -5.43
CA LYS A 3 7.27 -19.51 -4.85
C LYS A 3 6.85 -18.03 -4.95
N THR A 4 7.79 -17.11 -4.70
CA THR A 4 7.54 -15.66 -4.80
C THR A 4 7.29 -15.24 -6.23
N LEU A 5 8.04 -15.81 -7.18
CA LEU A 5 7.87 -15.52 -8.60
C LEU A 5 6.55 -16.08 -9.15
N SER A 6 6.16 -17.30 -8.75
CA SER A 6 4.86 -17.88 -9.11
C SER A 6 3.69 -17.06 -8.56
N PHE A 7 3.82 -16.56 -7.33
CA PHE A 7 2.78 -15.71 -6.73
C PHE A 7 2.63 -14.38 -7.49
N ALA A 8 3.75 -13.73 -7.83
CA ALA A 8 3.74 -12.52 -8.65
C ALA A 8 3.13 -12.79 -10.03
N ALA A 9 3.53 -13.88 -10.71
CA ALA A 9 3.01 -14.22 -12.03
C ALA A 9 1.49 -14.45 -12.02
N VAL A 10 0.96 -15.17 -11.03
CA VAL A 10 -0.49 -15.37 -10.86
C VAL A 10 -1.21 -14.03 -10.64
N HIS A 11 -0.66 -13.18 -9.77
CA HIS A 11 -1.22 -11.87 -9.48
C HIS A 11 -1.31 -10.96 -10.72
N PHE A 12 -0.20 -10.81 -11.45
CA PHE A 12 -0.18 -10.06 -12.71
C PHE A 12 -1.16 -10.64 -13.75
N SER A 13 -1.24 -11.97 -13.86
CA SER A 13 -2.13 -12.63 -14.80
C SER A 13 -3.60 -12.40 -14.47
N VAL A 14 -3.98 -12.46 -13.18
CA VAL A 14 -5.36 -12.21 -12.73
C VAL A 14 -5.73 -10.74 -12.91
N ALA A 15 -4.88 -9.80 -12.48
CA ALA A 15 -5.13 -8.37 -12.63
C ALA A 15 -5.27 -7.97 -14.11
N PHE A 16 -4.38 -8.49 -14.97
CA PHE A 16 -4.47 -8.29 -16.41
C PHE A 16 -5.75 -8.89 -17.00
N ALA A 17 -6.09 -10.13 -16.64
CA ALA A 17 -7.28 -10.81 -17.14
C ALA A 17 -8.56 -10.09 -16.73
N VAL A 18 -8.71 -9.68 -15.47
CA VAL A 18 -9.86 -8.93 -14.98
C VAL A 18 -9.97 -7.57 -15.67
N GLY A 19 -8.87 -6.82 -15.76
CA GLY A 19 -8.87 -5.52 -16.43
C GLY A 19 -9.19 -5.60 -17.93
N TYR A 20 -8.67 -6.63 -18.61
CA TYR A 20 -8.99 -6.91 -20.00
C TYR A 20 -10.45 -7.34 -20.18
N LEU A 21 -10.98 -8.22 -19.31
CA LEU A 21 -12.36 -8.70 -19.40
C LEU A 21 -13.37 -7.57 -19.18
N MET A 22 -13.09 -6.65 -18.25
CA MET A 22 -13.97 -5.52 -17.95
C MET A 22 -13.92 -4.41 -19.00
N THR A 23 -12.75 -4.19 -19.64
CA THR A 23 -12.54 -3.00 -20.48
C THR A 23 -12.36 -3.32 -21.97
N GLY A 24 -12.09 -4.58 -22.33
CA GLY A 24 -11.72 -5.01 -23.67
C GLY A 24 -10.35 -4.48 -24.16
N SER A 25 -9.59 -3.81 -23.29
CA SER A 25 -8.34 -3.12 -23.64
C SER A 25 -7.15 -3.67 -22.87
N VAL A 26 -6.15 -4.12 -23.62
CA VAL A 26 -4.87 -4.66 -23.12
C VAL A 26 -4.10 -3.62 -22.29
N TRP A 27 -4.22 -2.34 -22.64
CA TRP A 27 -3.58 -1.24 -21.92
C TRP A 27 -4.10 -1.08 -20.50
N VAL A 28 -5.41 -1.23 -20.31
CA VAL A 28 -6.04 -1.08 -19.00
C VAL A 28 -5.71 -2.27 -18.11
N GLY A 29 -5.70 -3.50 -18.66
CA GLY A 29 -5.24 -4.69 -17.93
C GLY A 29 -3.79 -4.56 -17.46
N GLY A 30 -2.90 -4.04 -18.31
CA GLY A 30 -1.50 -3.80 -17.93
C GLY A 30 -1.34 -2.72 -16.86
N ALA A 31 -2.07 -1.61 -16.98
CA ALA A 31 -2.09 -0.55 -15.97
C ALA A 31 -2.62 -1.06 -14.62
N LEU A 32 -3.69 -1.86 -14.64
CA LEU A 32 -4.30 -2.40 -13.42
C LEU A 32 -3.34 -3.30 -12.63
N ALA A 33 -2.55 -4.10 -13.35
CA ALA A 33 -1.56 -4.99 -12.74
C ALA A 33 -0.41 -4.25 -12.04
N LEU A 34 -0.16 -2.98 -12.40
CA LEU A 34 0.81 -2.10 -11.72
C LEU A 34 0.16 -1.18 -10.67
N VAL A 35 -1.12 -0.86 -10.84
CA VAL A 35 -1.88 0.02 -9.95
C VAL A 35 -1.98 -0.56 -8.55
N GLU A 36 -2.22 -1.87 -8.40
CA GLU A 36 -2.36 -2.47 -7.08
C GLU A 36 -1.12 -2.30 -6.18
N PRO A 37 0.10 -2.71 -6.58
CA PRO A 37 1.29 -2.48 -5.76
C PRO A 37 1.63 -0.99 -5.58
N ALA A 38 1.31 -0.15 -6.56
CA ALA A 38 1.49 1.30 -6.44
C ALA A 38 0.55 1.90 -5.39
N CYS A 39 -0.74 1.59 -5.45
CA CYS A 39 -1.73 2.01 -4.45
C CYS A 39 -1.40 1.46 -3.07
N ASN A 40 -0.97 0.19 -2.96
CA ASN A 40 -0.57 -0.39 -1.69
C ASN A 40 0.64 0.35 -1.08
N THR A 41 1.62 0.71 -1.90
CA THR A 41 2.79 1.49 -1.46
C THR A 41 2.41 2.91 -1.02
N VAL A 42 1.56 3.59 -1.80
CA VAL A 42 1.09 4.94 -1.47
C VAL A 42 0.25 4.94 -0.21
N ALA A 43 -0.67 3.98 -0.07
CA ALA A 43 -1.49 3.81 1.12
C ALA A 43 -0.64 3.55 2.36
N PHE A 44 0.36 2.66 2.25
CA PHE A 44 1.28 2.39 3.35
C PHE A 44 2.09 3.64 3.73
N HIS A 45 2.61 4.38 2.75
CA HIS A 45 3.37 5.60 3.01
C HIS A 45 2.53 6.70 3.69
N LEU A 46 1.26 6.86 3.27
CA LEU A 46 0.33 7.79 3.91
C LEU A 46 -0.04 7.33 5.32
N HIS A 47 -0.28 6.03 5.51
CA HIS A 47 -0.57 5.44 6.82
C HIS A 47 0.57 5.68 7.80
N GLU A 48 1.82 5.43 7.38
CA GLU A 48 3.01 5.66 8.20
C GLU A 48 3.19 7.14 8.56
N ARG A 49 2.96 8.04 7.60
CA ARG A 49 2.97 9.49 7.83
C ARG A 49 1.89 9.94 8.82
N ALA A 50 0.67 9.42 8.68
CA ALA A 50 -0.44 9.74 9.57
C ALA A 50 -0.15 9.21 10.98
N TRP A 51 0.33 7.98 11.09
CA TRP A 51 0.66 7.33 12.35
C TRP A 51 1.80 8.04 13.08
N THR A 52 2.88 8.39 12.37
CA THR A 52 3.99 9.19 12.93
C THR A 52 3.50 10.52 13.50
N ARG A 53 2.51 11.16 12.89
CA ARG A 53 1.94 12.43 13.37
C ARG A 53 1.09 12.24 14.63
N ILE A 54 0.42 11.10 14.76
CA ILE A 54 -0.32 10.71 15.98
C ILE A 54 0.66 10.36 17.11
N GLU A 55 1.69 9.57 16.83
CA GLU A 55 2.74 9.22 17.79
C GLU A 55 3.47 10.46 18.32
N ARG A 56 3.82 11.41 17.45
CA ARG A 56 4.43 12.68 17.88
C ARG A 56 3.53 13.51 18.79
N ARG A 57 2.21 13.50 18.59
CA ARG A 57 1.26 14.17 19.49
C ARG A 57 1.21 13.47 20.85
N ARG A 58 1.21 12.14 20.85
CA ARG A 58 1.20 11.33 22.07
C ARG A 58 2.50 11.43 22.86
N ALA A 59 3.65 11.55 22.18
CA ALA A 59 4.95 11.74 22.82
C ALA A 59 5.06 13.12 23.51
N LYS A 60 4.47 14.17 22.92
CA LYS A 60 4.44 15.50 23.54
C LYS A 60 3.62 15.54 24.84
N GLU A 61 2.56 14.75 24.91
CA GLU A 61 1.71 14.64 26.10
C GLU A 61 2.40 13.91 27.28
N ILE A 62 3.40 13.07 26.99
CA ILE A 62 4.18 12.35 28.02
C ILE A 62 5.31 13.24 28.58
N ASP A 63 5.90 14.12 27.76
CA ASP A 63 6.95 15.07 28.18
C ASP A 63 6.39 16.28 28.94
N ASP A 64 5.16 16.70 28.63
CA ASP A 64 4.42 17.75 29.37
C ASP A 64 3.76 17.21 30.68
N GLY A 65 4.00 15.94 31.05
CA GLY A 65 3.59 15.33 32.33
C GLY A 65 4.51 15.73 33.49
N PRO A 66 3.98 16.07 34.67
CA PRO A 66 4.55 17.08 35.55
C PRO A 66 5.89 16.68 36.17
N LEU A 67 6.85 17.60 36.10
CA LEU A 67 7.86 17.78 37.14
C LEU A 67 7.16 18.13 38.47
N MET A 68 6.62 17.12 39.13
CA MET A 68 6.26 17.10 40.54
C MET A 68 6.34 15.65 41.03
N VAL A 69 7.51 15.23 41.53
CA VAL A 69 7.79 14.93 42.96
C VAL A 69 9.30 14.89 43.14
#